data_AF-A0A2V1CQ91-F1
#
_entry.id   AF-A0A2V1CQ91-F1
#
_cell.length_a   1.000
_cell.length_b   1.000
_cell.length_c   1.000
_cell.angle_alpha   90.00
_cell.angle_beta   90.00
_cell.angle_gamma   90.00
#
_symmetry.space_group_name_H-M   'P 1'
#
loop_
_entity.id
_entity.type
_entity.pdbx_description
1 polymer ?
#
loop_
_entity_poly.entity_id
_entity_poly.type
_entity_poly.pdbx_seq_one_letter_code
_entity_poly.pdbx_strand_id
1 'polypeptide(L)'
;GETTKGREVIRVIPAGEGENEPSSAATQAQNPTQHQSNDKSSRGPFKLLLSDFKGTHIWGFELRKVEKIGLPPLMGIGCKVLLRRGTRVARGVVLLEPGMVVVFGGKVDAEDKAWRAGREERLRREVK
;
A
#
# COMPACT_ATOMS: atom_id res chain seq x y z
N GLY A 1 27.47 -27.25 9.93
CA GLY A 1 26.31 -26.44 10.31
C GLY A 1 26.84 -25.25 11.05
N GLU A 2 26.87 -24.10 10.40
CA GLU A 2 27.37 -22.86 10.98
C GLU A 2 26.26 -21.81 10.86
N THR A 3 25.81 -21.33 12.01
CA THR A 3 24.88 -20.23 12.15
C THR A 3 25.72 -18.97 12.33
N THR A 4 25.64 -18.02 11.40
CA THR A 4 26.23 -16.70 11.59
C THR A 4 25.13 -15.65 11.54
N LYS A 5 24.83 -15.08 12.71
CA LYS A 5 23.85 -14.01 12.93
C LYS A 5 24.58 -12.67 12.90
N GLY A 6 24.23 -11.82 11.93
CA GLY A 6 24.23 -10.35 12.05
C GLY A 6 25.58 -9.61 12.05
N ARG A 7 25.82 -8.83 11.00
CA ARG A 7 26.51 -7.54 11.11
C ARG A 7 25.65 -6.48 10.44
N GLU A 8 24.97 -5.67 11.26
CA GLU A 8 24.26 -4.48 10.82
C GLU A 8 25.20 -3.28 10.98
N VAL A 9 25.28 -2.43 9.96
CA VAL A 9 26.14 -1.24 9.95
C VAL A 9 25.25 -0.03 10.21
N ILE A 10 25.33 0.54 11.41
CA ILE A 10 24.67 1.81 11.73
C ILE A 10 25.67 2.94 11.45
N ARG A 11 25.37 3.75 10.43
CA ARG A 11 26.13 4.96 10.14
C ARG A 11 25.64 6.09 11.02
N VAL A 12 26.34 6.34 12.12
CA VAL A 12 26.14 7.53 12.95
C VAL A 12 26.88 8.69 12.29
N ILE A 13 26.13 9.71 11.87
CA ILE A 13 26.69 11.00 11.44
C ILE A 13 26.83 11.83 12.73
N PRO A 14 28.02 12.31 13.11
CA PRO A 14 28.14 13.18 14.26
C PRO A 14 27.47 14.52 13.95
N ALA A 15 26.44 14.86 14.73
CA ALA A 15 25.88 16.20 14.77
C ALA A 15 26.91 17.12 15.45
N GLY A 16 27.06 18.32 14.87
CA GLY A 16 28.05 19.31 15.27
C GLY A 16 27.95 19.72 16.74
N GLU A 17 29.12 20.15 17.20
CA GLU A 17 29.51 20.72 18.49
C GLU A 17 28.46 21.60 19.18
N GLY A 18 28.19 21.30 20.46
CA GLY A 18 27.35 22.09 21.36
C GLY A 18 27.28 21.44 22.75
N GLU A 19 28.05 21.99 23.68
CA GLU A 19 28.38 21.51 25.03
C GLU A 19 27.18 21.43 25.99
N ASN A 20 26.97 20.28 26.66
CA ASN A 20 26.80 20.11 28.12
C ASN A 20 26.32 18.69 28.48
N GLU A 21 27.03 18.04 29.41
CA GLU A 21 26.62 16.88 30.22
C GLU A 21 26.70 17.35 31.71
N PRO A 22 26.16 16.64 32.74
CA PRO A 22 25.70 15.24 32.73
C PRO A 22 24.39 14.96 33.50
N SER A 23 23.67 13.88 33.16
CA SER A 23 23.11 12.95 34.17
C SER A 23 22.20 11.82 33.64
N SER A 24 22.57 10.61 34.09
CA SER A 24 21.70 9.56 34.65
C SER A 24 20.73 8.79 33.75
N ALA A 25 21.18 7.56 33.44
CA ALA A 25 20.44 6.30 33.32
C ALA A 25 18.89 6.35 33.29
N ALA A 26 18.32 6.10 32.11
CA ALA A 26 17.03 5.45 31.98
C ALA A 26 16.95 4.67 30.65
N THR A 27 16.90 3.34 30.75
CA THR A 27 16.65 2.41 29.66
C THR A 27 15.21 2.59 29.18
N GLN A 28 14.98 3.41 28.15
CA GLN A 28 13.76 3.37 27.36
C GLN A 28 14.11 3.01 25.93
N ALA A 29 13.74 1.78 25.56
CA ALA A 29 13.71 1.31 24.18
C ALA A 29 12.68 2.15 23.39
N GLN A 30 13.13 3.29 22.88
CA GLN A 30 12.41 4.04 21.87
C GLN A 30 12.58 3.31 20.54
N ASN A 31 11.53 2.62 20.11
CA ASN A 31 11.38 2.19 18.71
C ASN A 31 11.62 3.40 17.80
N PRO A 32 12.64 3.41 16.93
CA PRO A 32 12.69 4.38 15.87
C PRO A 32 11.61 3.96 14.87
N THR A 33 10.40 4.49 15.08
CA THR A 33 9.38 4.50 14.05
C THR A 33 9.91 5.44 12.97
N GLN A 34 10.73 4.89 12.08
CA GLN A 34 11.20 5.59 10.89
C GLN A 34 9.96 6.05 10.15
N HIS A 35 9.64 7.34 10.32
CA HIS A 35 8.85 8.14 9.42
C HIS A 35 9.65 8.23 8.12
N GLN A 36 9.74 7.12 7.38
CA GLN A 36 9.99 7.19 5.96
C GLN A 36 8.75 7.86 5.39
N SER A 37 8.87 9.16 5.12
CA SER A 37 8.10 9.88 4.12
C SER A 37 8.40 9.24 2.75
N ASN A 38 8.01 7.98 2.61
CA ASN A 38 7.96 7.29 1.35
C ASN A 38 6.83 7.98 0.60
N ASP A 39 7.13 8.62 -0.52
CA ASP A 39 6.12 9.23 -1.39
C ASP A 39 4.94 8.27 -1.56
N LYS A 40 3.86 8.50 -0.78
CA LYS A 40 2.65 7.65 -0.78
C LYS A 40 1.81 7.89 -2.03
N SER A 41 2.39 8.48 -3.07
CA SER A 41 1.73 8.60 -4.35
C SER A 41 1.83 7.25 -5.06
N SER A 42 0.69 6.57 -5.20
CA SER A 42 0.65 5.29 -5.90
C SER A 42 1.02 5.49 -7.37
N ARG A 43 1.92 4.66 -7.88
CA ARG A 43 2.41 4.74 -9.26
C ARG A 43 1.36 4.26 -10.27
N GLY A 44 0.80 5.21 -11.00
CA GLY A 44 0.04 4.98 -12.23
C GLY A 44 -1.48 4.88 -12.04
N PRO A 45 -2.24 4.95 -13.15
CA PRO A 45 -3.65 4.62 -13.14
C PRO A 45 -3.82 3.12 -12.93
N PHE A 46 -4.66 2.74 -11.98
CA PHE A 46 -4.96 1.34 -11.70
C PHE A 46 -6.17 0.83 -12.50
N LYS A 47 -6.02 -0.37 -13.06
CA LYS A 47 -7.16 -1.19 -13.50
C LYS A 47 -7.56 -2.12 -12.36
N LEU A 48 -8.78 -1.95 -11.86
CA LEU A 48 -9.32 -2.69 -10.72
C LEU A 48 -10.37 -3.68 -11.18
N LEU A 49 -10.39 -4.86 -10.56
CA LEU A 49 -11.55 -5.76 -10.63
C LEU A 49 -12.44 -5.43 -9.42
N LEU A 50 -13.64 -4.94 -9.67
CA LEU A 50 -14.63 -4.65 -8.63
C LEU A 50 -15.62 -5.81 -8.57
N SER A 51 -15.95 -6.25 -7.36
CA SER A 51 -16.94 -7.29 -7.10
C SER A 51 -18.05 -6.77 -6.20
N ASP A 52 -19.29 -7.14 -6.53
CA ASP A 52 -20.42 -6.97 -5.62
C ASP A 52 -20.60 -8.21 -4.72
N PHE A 53 -21.54 -8.14 -3.78
CA PHE A 53 -21.85 -9.25 -2.87
C PHE A 53 -22.54 -10.44 -3.55
N LYS A 54 -23.03 -10.27 -4.80
CA LYS A 54 -23.67 -11.32 -5.59
C LYS A 54 -22.68 -12.08 -6.47
N GLY A 55 -21.41 -11.66 -6.49
CA GLY A 55 -20.36 -12.23 -7.34
C GLY A 55 -20.31 -11.62 -8.74
N THR A 56 -21.00 -10.50 -9.00
CA THR A 56 -20.86 -9.76 -10.25
C THR A 56 -19.50 -9.08 -10.28
N HIS A 57 -18.76 -9.27 -11.38
CA HIS A 57 -17.45 -8.67 -11.58
C HIS A 57 -17.50 -7.61 -12.68
N ILE A 58 -16.92 -6.44 -12.40
CA ILE A 58 -16.78 -5.37 -13.38
C ILE A 58 -15.36 -4.79 -13.32
N TRP A 59 -14.85 -4.37 -14.48
CA TRP A 59 -13.58 -3.67 -14.53
C TRP A 59 -13.78 -2.19 -14.21
N GLY A 60 -12.91 -1.63 -13.38
CA GLY A 60 -12.74 -0.20 -13.17
C GLY A 60 -11.39 0.26 -13.70
N PHE A 61 -11.35 1.46 -14.26
CA PHE A 61 -10.12 2.11 -14.70
C PHE A 61 -10.01 3.49 -14.08
N GLU A 62 -8.88 3.76 -13.42
CA GLU A 62 -8.56 5.06 -12.85
C GLU A 62 -8.27 6.07 -13.96
N LEU A 63 -9.31 6.79 -14.36
CA LEU A 63 -9.22 7.82 -15.41
C LEU A 63 -8.49 9.07 -14.89
N ARG A 64 -8.73 9.42 -13.62
CA ARG A 64 -8.01 10.46 -12.88
C ARG A 64 -7.60 9.90 -11.54
N LYS A 65 -6.48 10.38 -10.99
CA LYS A 65 -5.91 9.88 -9.73
C LYS A 65 -6.93 9.94 -8.60
N VAL A 66 -7.38 8.79 -8.10
CA VAL A 66 -8.22 8.69 -6.91
C VAL A 66 -7.31 8.42 -5.71
N GLU A 67 -7.50 9.20 -4.65
CA GLU A 67 -6.76 9.01 -3.40
C GLU A 67 -7.06 7.63 -2.81
N LYS A 68 -6.08 7.00 -2.17
CA LYS A 68 -6.17 5.67 -1.53
C LYS A 68 -6.31 4.48 -2.49
N ILE A 69 -6.46 4.69 -3.80
CA ILE A 69 -6.28 3.63 -4.80
C ILE A 69 -4.79 3.46 -5.06
N GLY A 70 -4.28 2.23 -4.89
CA GLY A 70 -2.90 1.88 -5.21
C GLY A 70 -2.56 0.43 -4.96
N LEU A 71 -1.28 0.10 -5.10
CA LEU A 71 -0.78 -1.21 -4.68
C LEU A 71 -0.66 -1.27 -3.16
N PRO A 72 -0.70 -2.47 -2.57
CA PRO A 72 -0.40 -2.60 -1.16
C PRO A 72 0.99 -2.06 -0.78
N PRO A 73 1.17 -1.43 0.39
CA PRO A 73 0.25 -1.41 1.53
C PRO A 73 -0.86 -0.35 1.48
N LEU A 74 -0.91 0.51 0.45
CA LEU A 74 -1.88 1.61 0.38
C LEU A 74 -3.33 1.12 0.30
N MET A 75 -3.58 0.10 -0.53
CA MET A 75 -4.90 -0.53 -0.68
C MET A 75 -4.73 -2.05 -0.56
N GLY A 76 -5.56 -2.68 0.29
CA GLY A 76 -5.61 -4.14 0.41
C GLY A 76 -6.64 -4.77 -0.52
N ILE A 77 -6.49 -6.06 -0.79
CA ILE A 77 -7.50 -6.83 -1.51
C ILE A 77 -8.76 -6.96 -0.66
N GLY A 78 -9.93 -6.78 -1.29
CA GLY A 78 -11.21 -6.70 -0.60
C GLY A 78 -11.51 -5.31 0.01
N CYS A 79 -10.72 -4.29 -0.31
CA CYS A 79 -11.03 -2.89 -0.01
C CYS A 79 -12.44 -2.52 -0.50
N LYS A 80 -13.20 -1.82 0.34
CA LYS A 80 -14.58 -1.42 0.02
C LYS A 80 -14.60 -0.04 -0.61
N VAL A 81 -15.33 0.07 -1.72
CA VAL A 81 -15.40 1.27 -2.54
C VAL A 81 -16.87 1.54 -2.86
N LEU A 82 -17.30 2.79 -2.73
CA LEU A 82 -18.62 3.26 -3.15
C LEU A 82 -18.50 4.07 -4.44
N LEU A 83 -19.28 3.66 -5.44
CA LEU A 83 -19.49 4.42 -6.66
C LEU A 83 -20.72 5.33 -6.47
N ARG A 84 -20.54 6.64 -6.59
CA ARG A 84 -21.63 7.60 -6.45
C ARG A 84 -22.51 7.63 -7.70
N ARG A 85 -23.75 8.09 -7.54
CA ARG A 85 -24.66 8.36 -8.67
C ARG A 85 -23.97 9.27 -9.68
N GLY A 86 -24.04 8.91 -10.95
CA GLY A 86 -23.39 9.65 -12.05
C GLY A 86 -21.99 9.14 -12.40
N THR A 87 -21.47 8.11 -11.71
CA THR A 87 -20.22 7.44 -12.12
C THR A 87 -20.35 6.93 -13.54
N ARG A 88 -19.40 7.31 -14.41
CA ARG A 88 -19.47 7.01 -15.84
C ARG A 88 -19.01 5.58 -16.11
N VAL A 89 -19.71 4.90 -17.02
CA VAL A 89 -19.31 3.59 -17.54
C VAL A 89 -19.15 3.74 -19.05
N ALA A 90 -18.02 3.28 -19.59
CA ALA A 90 -17.75 3.28 -21.02
C ALA A 90 -17.17 1.93 -21.44
N ARG A 91 -17.72 1.33 -22.50
CA ARG A 91 -17.28 0.03 -23.05
C ARG A 91 -17.18 -1.08 -21.98
N GLY A 92 -18.12 -1.10 -21.03
CA GLY A 92 -18.15 -2.09 -19.94
C GLY A 92 -17.12 -1.86 -18.82
N VAL A 93 -16.46 -0.69 -18.78
CA VAL A 93 -15.49 -0.32 -17.75
C VAL A 93 -16.00 0.90 -16.97
N VAL A 94 -15.93 0.84 -15.65
CA VAL A 94 -16.23 1.96 -14.75
C VAL A 94 -15.07 2.95 -14.79
N LEU A 95 -15.35 4.21 -15.10
CA LEU A 95 -14.35 5.28 -15.13
C LEU A 95 -14.27 5.90 -13.73
N LEU A 96 -13.18 5.62 -13.03
CA LEU A 96 -12.94 6.08 -11.67
C LEU A 96 -12.28 7.47 -11.71
N GLU A 97 -12.96 8.46 -11.14
CA GLU A 97 -12.49 9.83 -11.01
C GLU A 97 -12.69 10.33 -9.56
N PRO A 98 -11.85 11.28 -9.10
CA PRO A 98 -12.05 11.96 -7.82
C PRO A 98 -13.45 12.53 -7.69
N GLY A 99 -14.04 12.41 -6.50
CA GLY A 99 -15.37 12.93 -6.20
C GLY A 99 -16.52 11.99 -6.59
N MET A 100 -16.34 11.08 -7.55
CA MET A 100 -17.33 10.05 -7.92
C MET A 100 -17.14 8.73 -7.18
N VAL A 101 -15.93 8.51 -6.67
CA VAL A 101 -15.54 7.28 -5.98
C VAL A 101 -15.13 7.60 -4.55
N VAL A 102 -15.68 6.88 -3.59
CA VAL A 102 -15.29 6.96 -2.17
C VAL A 102 -14.66 5.65 -1.76
N VAL A 103 -13.41 5.70 -1.31
CA VAL A 103 -12.66 4.54 -0.83
C VAL A 103 -12.78 4.46 0.69
N PHE A 104 -13.51 3.46 1.20
CA PHE A 104 -13.63 3.20 2.63
C PHE A 104 -12.38 2.52 3.20
N GLY A 105 -11.66 1.77 2.37
CA GLY A 105 -10.49 1.02 2.80
C GLY A 105 -10.86 -0.39 3.29
N GLY A 106 -10.07 -0.89 4.24
CA GLY A 106 -10.16 -2.27 4.72
C GLY A 106 -9.52 -3.28 3.76
N LYS A 107 -9.61 -4.55 4.15
CA LYS A 107 -9.14 -5.71 3.38
C LYS A 107 -9.85 -6.97 3.85
N VAL A 108 -9.77 -8.03 3.05
CA VAL A 108 -10.12 -9.40 3.44
C VAL A 108 -8.80 -10.15 3.61
N ASP A 109 -8.44 -10.50 4.85
CA ASP A 109 -7.09 -10.97 5.18
C ASP A 109 -6.66 -12.24 4.42
N ALA A 110 -7.58 -13.20 4.25
CA ALA A 110 -7.31 -14.43 3.52
C ALA A 110 -6.98 -14.14 2.03
N GLU A 111 -7.78 -13.31 1.38
CA GLU A 111 -7.61 -12.95 -0.03
C GLU A 111 -6.38 -12.06 -0.24
N ASP A 112 -6.15 -11.08 0.64
CA ASP A 112 -5.00 -10.19 0.58
C ASP A 112 -3.68 -10.97 0.75
N LYS A 113 -3.63 -11.91 1.68
CA LYS A 113 -2.48 -12.80 1.87
C LYS A 113 -2.25 -13.69 0.65
N ALA A 114 -3.30 -14.36 0.16
CA ALA A 114 -3.20 -15.25 -0.99
C ALA A 114 -2.77 -14.50 -2.26
N TRP A 115 -3.35 -13.32 -2.51
CA TRP A 115 -3.00 -12.49 -3.65
C TRP A 115 -1.55 -12.02 -3.60
N ARG A 116 -1.06 -11.57 -2.44
CA ARG A 116 0.33 -11.11 -2.28
C ARG A 116 1.34 -12.22 -2.51
N ALA A 117 1.06 -13.42 -2.01
CA ALA A 117 1.93 -14.58 -2.19
C ALA A 117 1.97 -15.01 -3.66
N GLY A 118 0.82 -15.03 -4.36
CA GLY A 118 0.72 -15.55 -5.73
C GLY A 118 0.95 -14.54 -6.86
N ARG A 119 1.01 -13.22 -6.58
CA ARG A 119 1.02 -12.20 -7.66
C ARG A 119 2.23 -12.30 -8.60
N GLU A 120 3.40 -12.64 -8.07
CA GLU A 120 4.65 -12.70 -8.83
C GLU A 120 4.66 -13.92 -9.74
N GLU A 121 4.26 -15.07 -9.22
CA GLU A 121 4.14 -16.31 -9.99
C GLU A 121 3.15 -16.14 -11.14
N ARG A 122 1.97 -15.56 -10.87
CA ARG A 122 0.96 -15.26 -11.88
C ARG A 122 1.48 -14.32 -12.96
N LEU A 123 2.23 -13.27 -12.58
CA LEU A 123 2.81 -12.35 -13.55
C LEU A 123 3.84 -13.05 -14.45
N ARG A 124 4.74 -13.87 -13.87
CA ARG A 124 5.75 -14.61 -14.65
C ARG A 124 5.14 -15.60 -15.63
N ARG A 125 3.97 -16.16 -15.30
CA ARG A 125 3.24 -17.09 -16.16
C ARG A 125 2.69 -16.42 -17.42
N GLU A 126 2.19 -15.19 -17.29
CA GLU A 126 1.54 -14.44 -18.38
C GLU A 126 2.54 -13.71 -19.29
N VAL A 127 3.77 -13.46 -18.82
CA VAL A 127 4.81 -12.72 -19.57
C VAL A 127 5.76 -13.66 -20.35
N LYS A 128 5.56 -14.98 -20.25
CA LYS A 128 6.35 -16.00 -20.95
C LYS A 128 5.77 -16.31 -22.33
#